data_AF-A0A0G4LLS7-F1
#
_entry.id   AF-A0A0G4LLS7-F1
#
_cell.length_a   1.000
_cell.length_b   1.000
_cell.length_c   1.000
_cell.angle_alpha   90.00
_cell.angle_beta   90.00
_cell.angle_gamma   90.00
#
_symmetry.space_group_name_H-M   'P 1'
#
loop_
_entity.id
_entity.type
_entity.pdbx_description
1 polymer ?
#
loop_
_entity_poly.entity_id
_entity_poly.type
_entity_poly.pdbx_seq_one_letter_code
_entity_poly.pdbx_strand_id
1 'polypeptide(L)'
;TESDVDSAVAAARAAFKHPSWRDLSSSARGQLLHNLADLVEANALTLATIETLDNGKPLSASLTQDIPDLVSVLRYYAGWADKRHGQTMDLGPAKLAYTLRQPLGVCAQIIPWNYPLSMAGW
;
A
#
# COMPACT_ATOMS: atom_id res chain seq x y z
N THR A 1 -9.67 2.01 20.53
CA THR A 1 -9.56 1.18 21.75
C THR A 1 -9.04 -0.20 21.36
N GLU A 2 -8.66 -1.06 22.32
CA GLU A 2 -8.23 -2.44 22.02
C GLU A 2 -9.27 -3.22 21.20
N SER A 3 -10.54 -3.12 21.57
CA SER A 3 -11.66 -3.75 20.85
C SER A 3 -11.78 -3.28 19.39
N ASP A 4 -11.44 -2.03 19.09
CA ASP A 4 -11.45 -1.52 17.71
C ASP A 4 -10.29 -2.11 16.89
N VAL A 5 -9.13 -2.29 17.53
CA VAL A 5 -7.95 -2.94 16.92
C VAL A 5 -8.27 -4.41 16.61
N ASP A 6 -8.86 -5.13 17.56
CA ASP A 6 -9.28 -6.53 17.35
C ASP A 6 -10.26 -6.66 16.18
N SER A 7 -11.22 -5.74 16.09
CA SER A 7 -12.18 -5.68 14.99
C SER A 7 -11.50 -5.44 13.64
N ALA A 8 -10.54 -4.51 13.59
CA ALA A 8 -9.76 -4.24 12.39
C ALA A 8 -8.89 -5.45 11.97
N VAL A 9 -8.24 -6.11 12.92
CA VAL A 9 -7.44 -7.32 12.66
C VAL A 9 -8.31 -8.47 12.15
N ALA A 10 -9.50 -8.65 12.72
CA ALA A 10 -10.45 -9.67 12.26
C ALA A 10 -10.91 -9.41 10.82
N ALA A 11 -11.25 -8.16 10.49
CA ALA A 11 -11.62 -7.76 9.13
C ALA A 11 -10.47 -7.96 8.13
N ALA A 12 -9.26 -7.52 8.48
CA ALA A 12 -8.07 -7.70 7.64
C ALA A 12 -7.76 -9.20 7.41
N ARG A 13 -7.91 -10.03 8.45
CA ARG A 13 -7.72 -11.49 8.33
C ARG A 13 -8.75 -12.14 7.42
N ALA A 14 -10.01 -11.71 7.51
CA ALA A 14 -11.08 -12.19 6.64
C ALA A 14 -10.83 -11.80 5.18
N ALA A 15 -10.50 -10.53 4.93
CA ALA A 15 -10.16 -10.03 3.60
C ALA A 15 -8.96 -10.78 3.00
N PHE A 16 -7.90 -11.02 3.77
CA PHE A 16 -6.72 -11.77 3.31
C PHE A 16 -7.04 -13.19 2.82
N LYS A 17 -8.09 -13.81 3.36
CA LYS A 17 -8.54 -15.16 2.98
C LYS A 17 -9.64 -15.16 1.92
N HIS A 18 -10.34 -14.04 1.73
CA HIS A 18 -11.51 -13.96 0.86
C HIS A 18 -11.10 -13.92 -0.62
N PRO A 19 -11.81 -14.61 -1.53
CA PRO A 19 -11.49 -14.65 -2.97
C PRO A 19 -11.37 -13.27 -3.62
N SER A 20 -12.18 -12.31 -3.19
CA SER A 20 -12.16 -10.94 -3.74
C SER A 20 -10.83 -10.20 -3.56
N TRP A 21 -9.95 -10.68 -2.68
CA TRP A 21 -8.58 -10.15 -2.52
C TRP A 21 -7.52 -11.22 -2.79
N ARG A 22 -7.69 -12.42 -2.23
CA ARG A 22 -6.73 -13.52 -2.35
C ARG A 22 -6.55 -13.98 -3.79
N ASP A 23 -7.66 -14.06 -4.54
CA ASP A 23 -7.68 -14.65 -5.87
C ASP A 23 -7.57 -13.57 -6.98
N LEU A 24 -7.43 -12.29 -6.60
CA LEU A 24 -7.07 -11.23 -7.55
C LEU A 24 -5.69 -11.49 -8.15
N SER A 25 -5.59 -11.29 -9.47
CA SER A 25 -4.29 -11.28 -10.13
C SER A 25 -3.42 -10.16 -9.57
N SER A 26 -2.10 -10.36 -9.61
CA SER A 26 -1.17 -9.33 -9.17
C SER A 26 -1.30 -8.02 -9.96
N SER A 27 -1.61 -8.09 -11.26
CA SER A 27 -1.87 -6.90 -12.07
C SER A 27 -3.16 -6.18 -11.66
N ALA A 28 -4.22 -6.91 -11.31
CA ALA A 28 -5.46 -6.30 -10.82
C ALA A 28 -5.23 -5.59 -9.48
N ARG A 29 -4.40 -6.15 -8.58
CA ARG A 29 -3.97 -5.46 -7.36
C ARG A 29 -3.21 -4.17 -7.66
N GLY A 30 -2.31 -4.20 -8.64
CA GLY A 30 -1.62 -3.00 -9.12
C GLY A 30 -2.58 -1.95 -9.67
N GLN A 31 -3.60 -2.36 -10.43
CA GLN A 31 -4.62 -1.44 -10.95
C GLN A 31 -5.42 -0.74 -9.83
N LEU A 32 -5.74 -1.46 -8.74
CA LEU A 32 -6.41 -0.84 -7.59
C LEU A 32 -5.54 0.26 -6.95
N LEU A 33 -4.22 0.06 -6.87
CA LEU A 33 -3.29 1.08 -6.38
C LEU A 33 -3.16 2.27 -7.35
N HIS A 34 -3.16 2.03 -8.66
CA HIS A 34 -3.23 3.12 -9.66
C HIS A 34 -4.52 3.93 -9.53
N ASN A 35 -5.66 3.26 -9.41
CA ASN A 35 -6.94 3.93 -9.21
C ASN A 35 -6.95 4.76 -7.91
N LEU A 36 -6.33 4.25 -6.84
CA LEU A 36 -6.17 5.01 -5.60
C LEU A 36 -5.31 6.25 -5.81
N ALA A 37 -4.20 6.15 -6.54
CA ALA A 37 -3.36 7.31 -6.87
C ALA A 37 -4.13 8.36 -7.67
N ASP A 38 -4.93 7.95 -8.67
CA ASP A 38 -5.77 8.86 -9.46
C ASP A 38 -6.82 9.55 -8.58
N LEU A 39 -7.41 8.83 -7.62
CA LEU A 39 -8.35 9.40 -6.66
C LEU A 39 -7.69 10.39 -5.69
N VAL A 40 -6.45 10.12 -5.27
CA VAL A 40 -5.67 11.06 -4.45
C VAL A 40 -5.37 12.34 -5.23
N GLU A 41 -4.91 12.22 -6.49
CA GLU A 41 -4.69 13.39 -7.37
C GLU A 41 -5.97 14.20 -7.59
N ALA A 42 -7.10 13.53 -7.87
CA ALA A 42 -8.39 14.18 -8.07
C ALA A 42 -8.88 14.95 -6.83
N ASN A 43 -8.43 14.55 -5.63
CA ASN A 43 -8.78 15.16 -4.35
C ASN A 43 -7.61 15.93 -3.72
N ALA A 44 -6.58 16.28 -4.49
CA ALA A 44 -5.32 16.82 -3.96
C ALA A 44 -5.52 18.06 -3.08
N LEU A 45 -6.37 19.01 -3.50
CA LEU A 45 -6.63 20.21 -2.71
C LEU A 45 -7.31 19.89 -1.37
N THR A 46 -8.29 18.99 -1.38
CA THR A 46 -8.99 18.57 -0.16
C THR A 46 -8.03 17.90 0.81
N LEU A 47 -7.24 16.94 0.34
CA LEU A 47 -6.27 16.21 1.15
C LEU A 47 -5.17 17.14 1.68
N ALA A 48 -4.62 18.02 0.84
CA ALA A 48 -3.63 19.01 1.27
C ALA A 48 -4.19 19.99 2.31
N THR A 49 -5.47 20.37 2.20
CA THR A 49 -6.14 21.23 3.18
C THR A 49 -6.29 20.52 4.52
N ILE A 50 -6.71 19.25 4.52
CA ILE A 50 -6.78 18.44 5.74
C ILE A 50 -5.41 18.30 6.39
N GLU A 51 -4.39 17.93 5.60
CA GLU A 51 -3.00 17.79 6.07
C GLU A 51 -2.49 19.09 6.72
N THR A 52 -2.77 20.23 6.09
CA THR A 52 -2.41 21.56 6.58
C THR A 52 -3.08 21.89 7.91
N LEU A 53 -4.39 21.61 8.02
CA LEU A 53 -5.17 21.93 9.21
C LEU A 53 -4.80 21.04 10.39
N ASP A 54 -4.49 19.77 10.15
CA ASP A 54 -4.21 18.80 11.20
C ASP A 54 -2.73 18.81 11.63
N ASN A 55 -1.79 18.87 10.68
CA ASN A 55 -0.35 18.87 10.98
C ASN A 55 0.23 20.28 11.21
N GLY A 56 -0.35 21.32 10.60
CA GLY A 56 0.10 22.71 10.73
C GLY A 56 1.15 23.16 9.71
N LYS A 57 1.57 22.30 8.77
CA LYS A 57 2.46 22.70 7.65
C LYS A 57 1.76 23.64 6.66
N PRO A 58 2.47 24.53 5.94
CA PRO A 58 1.84 25.41 4.96
C PRO A 58 1.11 24.64 3.85
N LEU A 59 -0.06 25.14 3.43
CA LEU A 59 -0.85 24.53 2.34
C LEU A 59 -0.06 24.34 1.05
N SER A 60 0.81 25.29 0.72
CA SER A 60 1.68 25.17 -0.45
C SER A 60 2.59 23.94 -0.35
N ALA A 61 3.15 23.65 0.83
CA ALA A 61 4.00 22.48 1.04
C ALA A 61 3.18 21.17 0.94
N SER A 62 2.04 21.08 1.64
CA SER A 62 1.14 19.92 1.56
C SER A 62 0.74 19.62 0.12
N LEU A 63 0.34 20.65 -0.64
CA LEU A 63 -0.19 20.48 -2.00
C LEU A 63 0.90 20.15 -3.03
N THR A 64 2.10 20.72 -2.89
CA THR A 64 3.16 20.61 -3.91
C THR A 64 4.22 19.57 -3.60
N GLN A 65 4.26 19.04 -2.36
CA GLN A 65 5.25 18.05 -1.94
C GLN A 65 4.58 16.77 -1.44
N ASP A 66 3.78 16.86 -0.37
CA ASP A 66 3.29 15.66 0.33
C ASP A 66 2.29 14.85 -0.49
N ILE A 67 1.31 15.52 -1.12
CA ILE A 67 0.34 14.84 -1.98
C ILE A 67 1.02 14.23 -3.22
N PRO A 68 1.88 14.95 -3.97
CA PRO A 68 2.66 14.35 -5.04
C PRO A 68 3.55 13.18 -4.61
N ASP A 69 4.14 13.24 -3.41
CA ASP A 69 4.95 12.13 -2.87
C ASP A 69 4.09 10.88 -2.65
N LEU A 70 2.95 11.00 -1.97
CA LEU A 70 2.01 9.90 -1.77
C LEU A 70 1.58 9.27 -3.12
N VAL A 71 1.21 10.11 -4.07
CA VAL A 71 0.83 9.68 -5.43
C VAL A 71 1.96 8.90 -6.10
N SER A 72 3.19 9.42 -6.04
CA SER A 72 4.37 8.79 -6.61
C SER A 72 4.62 7.41 -5.98
N VAL A 73 4.53 7.32 -4.66
CA VAL A 73 4.71 6.07 -3.91
C VAL A 73 3.65 5.04 -4.30
N LEU A 74 2.37 5.43 -4.36
CA LEU A 74 1.28 4.55 -4.80
C LEU A 74 1.50 4.04 -6.23
N ARG A 75 1.83 4.93 -7.18
CA ARG A 75 2.12 4.56 -8.57
C ARG A 75 3.35 3.65 -8.68
N TYR A 76 4.38 3.89 -7.88
CA TYR A 76 5.59 3.07 -7.85
C TYR A 76 5.29 1.64 -7.36
N TYR A 77 4.59 1.49 -6.23
CA TYR A 77 4.26 0.17 -5.69
C TYR A 77 3.17 -0.56 -6.50
N ALA A 78 2.28 0.17 -7.16
CA ALA A 78 1.38 -0.40 -8.17
C ALA A 78 2.19 -1.14 -9.26
N GLY A 79 3.26 -0.52 -9.75
CA GLY A 79 4.18 -1.10 -10.73
C GLY A 79 4.94 -2.34 -10.22
N TRP A 80 5.09 -2.51 -8.90
CA TRP A 80 5.75 -3.68 -8.30
C TRP A 80 4.83 -4.89 -8.09
N ALA A 81 3.51 -4.70 -8.14
CA ALA A 81 2.53 -5.72 -7.73
C ALA A 81 2.73 -7.06 -8.46
N ASP A 82 3.05 -7.04 -9.76
CA ASP A 82 3.29 -8.21 -10.61
C ASP A 82 4.76 -8.57 -10.82
N LYS A 83 5.70 -7.83 -10.19
CA LYS A 83 7.16 -7.99 -10.34
C LYS A 83 7.85 -8.62 -9.12
N ARG A 84 7.07 -9.12 -8.16
CA ARG A 84 7.59 -9.80 -6.95
C ARG A 84 7.88 -11.27 -7.21
N HIS A 85 8.86 -11.52 -8.06
CA HIS A 85 9.24 -12.88 -8.47
C HIS A 85 10.06 -13.63 -7.41
N GLY A 86 9.92 -14.94 -7.40
CA GLY A 86 10.85 -15.86 -6.76
C GLY A 86 12.07 -16.15 -7.63
N GLN A 87 12.79 -17.22 -7.30
CA GLN A 87 13.96 -17.67 -8.04
C GLN A 87 13.84 -19.16 -8.32
N THR A 88 14.40 -19.61 -9.44
CA THR A 88 14.67 -21.02 -9.72
C THR A 88 16.15 -21.29 -9.49
N MET A 89 16.49 -22.40 -8.86
CA MET A 89 17.86 -22.77 -8.50
C MET A 89 18.23 -24.11 -9.13
N ASP A 90 19.38 -24.17 -9.78
CA ASP A 90 19.90 -25.42 -10.33
C ASP A 90 20.57 -26.25 -9.23
N LEU A 91 20.03 -27.44 -8.98
CA LEU A 91 20.56 -28.43 -8.03
C LEU A 91 20.94 -29.75 -8.74
N GLY A 92 21.04 -29.75 -10.07
CA GLY A 92 21.21 -30.93 -10.91
C GLY A 92 19.90 -31.59 -11.35
N PRO A 93 19.96 -32.60 -12.24
CA PRO A 93 18.81 -33.07 -13.02
C PRO A 93 17.73 -33.81 -12.20
N ALA A 94 18.05 -34.23 -10.97
CA ALA A 94 17.15 -35.02 -10.14
C ALA A 94 16.15 -34.18 -9.32
N LYS A 95 16.31 -32.85 -9.28
CA LYS A 95 15.52 -31.98 -8.38
C LYS A 95 15.15 -30.66 -9.04
N LEU A 96 13.91 -30.21 -8.82
CA LEU A 96 13.48 -28.85 -9.11
C LEU A 96 13.47 -28.05 -7.80
N ALA A 97 14.20 -26.93 -7.76
CA ALA A 97 14.18 -26.01 -6.63
C ALA A 97 13.73 -24.61 -7.06
N TYR A 98 12.81 -24.05 -6.30
CA TYR A 98 12.32 -22.69 -6.50
C TYR A 98 11.91 -22.04 -5.18
N THR A 99 11.90 -20.71 -5.17
CA THR A 99 11.38 -19.91 -4.05
C THR A 99 10.08 -19.23 -4.46
N LEU A 100 9.19 -19.02 -3.48
CA LEU A 100 8.01 -18.20 -3.63
C LEU A 100 8.10 -17.02 -2.66
N ARG A 101 7.75 -15.82 -3.14
CA ARG A 101 7.58 -14.64 -2.29
C ARG A 101 6.10 -14.50 -1.96
N GLN A 102 5.71 -15.02 -0.80
CA GLN A 102 4.31 -14.97 -0.34
C GLN A 102 4.12 -13.78 0.60
N PRO A 103 2.94 -13.12 0.57
CA PRO A 103 2.61 -12.11 1.56
C PRO A 103 2.53 -12.73 2.96
N LEU A 104 3.01 -12.01 3.98
CA LEU A 104 3.02 -12.48 5.37
C LEU A 104 1.61 -12.66 5.97
N GLY A 105 0.66 -11.80 5.56
CA GLY A 105 -0.71 -11.80 6.07
C GLY A 105 -1.13 -10.41 6.55
N VAL A 106 -1.74 -10.34 7.73
CA VAL A 106 -2.12 -9.07 8.36
C VAL A 106 -0.88 -8.36 8.87
N CYS A 107 -0.68 -7.11 8.42
CA CYS A 107 0.40 -6.24 8.86
C CYS A 107 -0.19 -5.07 9.68
N ALA A 108 0.40 -4.78 10.84
CA ALA A 108 0.09 -3.58 11.60
C ALA A 108 1.12 -2.50 11.26
N GLN A 109 0.66 -1.31 10.86
CA GLN A 109 1.49 -0.16 10.55
C GLN A 109 1.16 0.97 11.51
N ILE A 110 2.17 1.55 12.14
CA ILE A 110 2.08 2.70 13.05
C ILE A 110 2.98 3.78 12.47
N ILE A 111 2.43 4.97 12.24
CA ILE A 111 3.13 6.07 11.55
C ILE A 111 3.25 7.29 12.46
N PRO A 112 4.29 8.13 12.28
CA PRO A 112 4.44 9.39 13.00
C PRO A 112 3.55 10.49 12.40
N TRP A 113 3.48 11.62 13.09
CA TRP A 113 2.58 12.73 12.77
C TRP A 113 3.19 13.84 11.90
N ASN A 114 4.50 13.80 11.57
CA ASN A 114 5.19 14.90 10.88
C ASN A 114 4.91 14.96 9.37
N TYR A 115 4.66 13.80 8.73
CA TYR A 115 4.15 13.70 7.35
C TYR A 115 3.02 12.67 7.26
N PRO A 116 1.84 12.91 7.86
CA PRO A 116 0.79 11.91 8.01
C PRO A 116 0.45 11.14 6.72
N LEU A 117 0.08 11.85 5.65
CA LEU A 117 -0.32 11.19 4.40
C LEU A 117 0.86 10.54 3.66
N SER A 118 2.03 11.16 3.64
CA SER A 118 3.22 10.54 3.03
C SER A 118 3.60 9.28 3.80
N MET A 119 3.70 9.32 5.13
CA MET A 119 4.05 8.15 5.95
C MET A 119 3.01 7.02 5.85
N ALA A 120 1.74 7.33 5.61
CA ALA A 120 0.72 6.32 5.33
C ALA A 120 0.93 5.61 3.98
N GLY A 121 1.60 6.25 3.01
CA GLY A 121 1.95 5.65 1.73
C GLY A 121 3.20 4.76 1.76
N TRP A 122 4.11 4.99 2.72
CA TRP A 122 5.41 4.32 2.82
C TRP A 122 5.36 2.94 3.51
#